data_AF-A0A432JF82-F1
#
_entry.id   AF-A0A432JF82-F1
#
_cell.length_a   1.000
_cell.length_b   1.000
_cell.length_c   1.000
_cell.angle_alpha   90.00
_cell.angle_beta   90.00
_cell.angle_gamma   90.00
#
_symmetry.space_group_name_H-M   'P 1'
#
loop_
_entity.id
_entity.type
_entity.pdbx_description
1 polymer ?
#
loop_
_entity_poly.entity_id
_entity_poly.type
_entity_poly.pdbx_seq_one_letter_code
_entity_poly.pdbx_strand_id
1 'polypeptide(L)'
;MLGVPKEDFLRSVREALGREDVPPAELYPRLTETQSELEDQAAQIRRRLEKNLPALLDKLAEMAALGGWNVYRASGIEEAIGYIESVARDSEATNIVRSAQDVFDQ
;
A
#
# COMPACT_ATOMS: atom_id res chain seq x y z
N MET A 1 37.83 9.83 -18.26
CA MET A 1 36.44 9.80 -17.75
C MET A 1 35.55 9.52 -18.93
N LEU A 2 34.86 8.37 -18.94
CA LEU A 2 34.03 7.91 -20.04
C LEU A 2 32.61 8.45 -19.85
N GLY A 3 32.21 9.38 -20.70
CA GLY A 3 30.85 9.92 -20.74
C GLY A 3 30.84 11.39 -21.15
N VAL A 4 29.90 11.76 -22.02
CA VAL A 4 29.55 13.16 -22.27
C VAL A 4 28.95 13.71 -20.97
N PRO A 5 29.41 14.87 -20.45
CA PRO A 5 28.81 15.49 -19.28
C PRO A 5 27.30 15.63 -19.43
N LYS A 6 26.56 15.46 -18.32
CA LYS A 6 25.09 15.51 -18.33
C LYS A 6 24.54 16.75 -19.04
N GLU A 7 25.15 17.91 -18.79
CA GLU A 7 24.75 19.17 -19.43
C GLU A 7 24.94 19.14 -20.95
N ASP A 8 26.05 18.60 -21.43
CA ASP A 8 26.34 18.50 -22.86
C ASP A 8 25.40 17.49 -23.55
N PHE A 9 25.05 16.40 -22.87
CA PHE A 9 24.07 15.42 -23.36
C PHE A 9 22.66 16.03 -23.43
N LEU A 10 22.21 16.73 -22.37
CA LEU A 10 20.90 17.36 -22.33
C LEU A 10 20.78 18.49 -23.37
N ARG A 11 21.86 19.24 -23.63
CA ARG A 11 21.92 20.23 -24.70
C ARG A 11 21.73 19.58 -26.07
N SER A 12 22.46 18.50 -26.36
CA SER A 12 22.36 17.75 -27.62
C SER A 12 20.94 17.21 -27.86
N VAL A 13 20.29 16.67 -26.82
CA VAL A 13 18.90 16.20 -26.89
C VAL A 13 17.92 17.36 -27.14
N ARG A 14 18.10 18.50 -26.47
CA ARG A 14 17.28 19.71 -26.67
C ARG A 14 17.37 20.25 -28.10
N GLU A 15 18.58 20.35 -28.63
CA GLU A 15 18.85 20.77 -30.01
C GLU A 15 18.18 19.83 -31.02
N ALA A 16 18.32 18.51 -30.84
CA ALA A 16 17.70 17.51 -31.73
C ALA A 16 16.16 17.57 -31.72
N LEU A 17 15.58 17.97 -30.59
CA LEU A 17 14.13 18.11 -30.42
C LEU A 17 13.61 19.51 -30.78
N GLY A 18 14.48 20.46 -31.17
CA GLY A 18 14.10 21.85 -31.42
C GLY A 18 13.53 22.56 -30.19
N ARG A 19 13.97 22.17 -28.99
CA ARG A 19 13.48 22.71 -27.71
C ARG A 19 14.53 23.61 -27.08
N GLU A 20 14.08 24.77 -26.60
CA GLU A 20 14.91 25.69 -25.84
C GLU A 20 15.06 25.24 -24.38
N ASP A 21 16.11 25.71 -23.70
CA ASP A 21 16.39 25.44 -22.28
C ASP A 21 15.55 26.33 -21.37
N VAL A 22 14.23 26.16 -21.44
CA VAL A 22 13.28 26.99 -20.71
C VAL A 22 12.64 26.14 -19.61
N PRO A 23 12.47 26.68 -18.39
CA PRO A 23 11.68 26.02 -17.36
C PRO A 23 10.29 25.63 -17.91
N PRO A 24 9.74 24.48 -17.49
CA PRO A 24 8.39 24.08 -17.88
C PRO A 24 7.38 25.20 -17.58
N ALA A 25 6.48 25.47 -18.53
CA ALA A 25 5.43 26.47 -18.35
C ALA A 25 4.49 26.14 -17.18
N GLU A 26 4.26 24.85 -16.94
CA GLU A 26 3.57 24.35 -15.76
C GLU A 26 4.54 23.47 -14.96
N LEU A 27 4.80 23.88 -13.73
CA LEU A 27 5.57 23.08 -12.79
C LEU A 27 4.73 21.88 -12.36
N TYR A 28 5.29 20.68 -12.53
CA TYR A 28 4.63 19.48 -12.02
C TYR A 28 4.79 19.45 -10.49
N PRO A 29 3.71 19.54 -9.70
CA PRO A 29 3.82 19.77 -8.26
C PRO A 29 4.69 18.73 -7.55
N ARG A 30 4.57 17.45 -7.95
CA ARG A 30 5.34 16.34 -7.38
C ARG A 30 6.82 16.33 -7.73
N LEU A 31 7.26 17.17 -8.68
CA LEU A 31 8.67 17.34 -9.03
C LEU A 31 9.26 18.62 -8.43
N THR A 32 8.44 19.47 -7.82
CA THR A 32 8.84 20.73 -7.19
C THR A 32 8.67 20.75 -5.68
N GLU A 33 8.01 19.76 -5.10
CA GLU A 33 7.90 19.57 -3.66
C GLU A 33 9.28 19.39 -3.03
N THR A 34 9.51 20.13 -1.96
CA THR A 34 10.67 19.99 -1.10
C THR A 34 10.54 18.71 -0.26
N GLN A 35 11.67 18.22 0.25
CA GLN A 35 11.67 17.08 1.14
C GLN A 35 10.78 17.29 2.38
N SER A 36 10.80 18.48 2.97
CA SER A 36 9.96 18.79 4.14
C SER A 36 8.47 18.68 3.83
N GLU A 37 8.03 19.15 2.66
CA GLU A 37 6.63 19.07 2.24
C GLU A 37 6.19 17.61 2.04
N LEU A 38 7.06 16.77 1.47
CA LEU A 38 6.81 15.33 1.32
C LEU A 38 6.71 14.62 2.68
N GLU A 39 7.57 14.99 3.63
CA GLU A 39 7.54 14.45 4.99
C GLU A 39 6.24 14.81 5.71
N ASP A 40 5.79 16.06 5.60
CA ASP A 40 4.52 16.52 6.16
C ASP A 40 3.32 15.78 5.54
N GLN A 41 3.33 15.60 4.22
CA GLN A 41 2.31 14.81 3.52
C GLN A 41 2.29 13.36 4.00
N ALA A 42 3.45 12.73 4.14
CA ALA A 42 3.54 11.36 4.65
C ALA A 42 2.99 11.24 6.07
N ALA A 43 3.32 12.19 6.95
CA ALA A 43 2.79 12.25 8.31
C ALA A 43 1.26 12.43 8.32
N GLN A 44 0.73 13.30 7.46
CA GLN A 44 -0.70 13.53 7.33
C GLN A 44 -1.43 12.27 6.83
N ILE A 45 -0.86 11.57 5.85
CA ILE A 45 -1.41 10.30 5.33
C ILE A 45 -1.45 9.25 6.45
N ARG A 46 -0.37 9.08 7.22
CA ARG A 46 -0.33 8.13 8.35
C ARG A 46 -1.40 8.44 9.38
N ARG A 47 -1.53 9.69 9.82
CA ARG A 47 -2.58 10.12 10.76
C ARG A 47 -3.99 9.85 10.21
N ARG A 48 -4.21 10.10 8.92
CA ARG A 48 -5.49 9.82 8.26
C ARG A 48 -5.77 8.31 8.23
N LEU A 49 -4.77 7.49 7.95
CA LEU A 49 -4.90 6.03 7.95
C LEU A 49 -5.23 5.51 9.35
N GLU A 50 -4.48 5.94 10.37
CA GLU A 50 -4.74 5.56 11.77
C GLU A 50 -6.16 5.94 12.20
N LYS A 51 -6.61 7.17 11.90
CA LYS A 51 -7.95 7.63 12.24
C LYS A 51 -9.06 6.82 11.56
N ASN A 52 -8.84 6.37 10.33
CA ASN A 52 -9.84 5.67 9.53
C ASN A 52 -9.66 4.15 9.52
N LEU A 53 -8.64 3.63 10.18
CA LEU A 53 -8.27 2.21 10.16
C LEU A 53 -9.46 1.31 10.51
N PRO A 54 -10.28 1.59 11.55
CA PRO A 54 -11.42 0.74 11.85
C PRO A 54 -12.41 0.64 10.69
N ALA A 55 -12.81 1.76 10.10
CA ALA A 55 -13.76 1.80 8.98
C ALA A 55 -13.20 1.16 7.70
N LEU A 56 -11.90 1.29 7.46
CA LEU A 56 -11.24 0.63 6.31
C LEU A 56 -11.25 -0.89 6.46
N LEU A 57 -11.04 -1.40 7.68
CA LEU A 57 -11.11 -2.83 7.97
C LEU A 57 -12.55 -3.36 7.89
N ASP A 58 -13.57 -2.57 8.27
CA ASP A 58 -14.98 -2.95 8.12
C ASP A 58 -15.32 -3.11 6.65
N LYS A 59 -14.94 -2.11 5.85
CA LYS A 59 -15.14 -2.15 4.41
C LYS A 59 -14.40 -3.32 3.76
N LEU A 60 -13.19 -3.64 4.22
CA LEU A 60 -12.45 -4.81 3.72
C LEU A 60 -13.21 -6.10 4.01
N ALA A 61 -13.71 -6.27 5.25
CA ALA A 61 -14.48 -7.45 5.64
C ALA A 61 -15.78 -7.56 4.82
N GLU A 62 -16.49 -6.45 4.62
CA GLU A 62 -17.70 -6.39 3.78
C GLU A 62 -17.41 -6.82 2.34
N MET A 63 -16.38 -6.25 1.72
CA MET A 63 -16.03 -6.57 0.32
C MET A 63 -15.57 -8.01 0.17
N ALA A 64 -14.83 -8.56 1.14
CA ALA A 64 -14.42 -9.95 1.12
C ALA A 64 -15.62 -10.90 1.28
N ALA A 65 -16.56 -10.59 2.17
CA ALA A 65 -17.81 -11.33 2.31
C ALA A 65 -18.63 -11.32 1.01
N LEU A 66 -18.74 -10.16 0.34
CA LEU A 66 -19.37 -10.05 -0.98
C LEU A 66 -18.63 -10.87 -2.05
N GLY A 67 -17.31 -11.03 -1.92
CA GLY A 67 -16.49 -11.92 -2.75
C GLY A 67 -16.63 -13.41 -2.43
N GLY A 68 -17.50 -13.79 -1.50
CA GLY A 68 -17.74 -15.17 -1.10
C GLY A 68 -16.74 -15.71 -0.08
N TRP A 69 -15.93 -14.85 0.53
CA TRP A 69 -15.00 -15.28 1.59
C TRP A 69 -15.75 -15.36 2.91
N ASN A 70 -15.48 -16.40 3.71
CA ASN A 70 -15.96 -16.46 5.08
C ASN A 70 -15.05 -15.62 5.98
N VAL A 71 -15.47 -14.39 6.27
CA VAL A 71 -14.67 -13.41 7.02
C VAL A 71 -15.34 -13.10 8.35
N TYR A 72 -14.54 -13.10 9.42
CA TYR A 72 -14.95 -12.69 10.75
C TYR A 72 -14.02 -11.63 11.31
N ARG A 73 -14.59 -10.51 11.76
CA ARG A 73 -13.85 -9.43 12.39
C ARG A 73 -13.93 -9.56 13.91
N ALA A 74 -12.95 -10.23 14.50
CA ALA A 74 -12.83 -10.30 15.95
C ALA A 74 -12.35 -8.96 16.53
N SER A 75 -12.92 -8.55 17.67
CA SER A 75 -12.49 -7.39 18.46
C SER A 75 -11.25 -7.68 19.32
N GLY A 76 -10.90 -8.96 19.50
CA GLY A 76 -9.77 -9.41 20.30
C GLY A 76 -9.45 -10.89 20.10
N ILE A 77 -8.40 -11.37 20.77
CA ILE A 77 -7.89 -12.74 20.62
C ILE A 77 -8.91 -13.77 21.10
N GLU A 78 -9.55 -13.51 22.24
CA GLU A 78 -10.53 -14.41 22.86
C GLU A 78 -11.73 -14.64 21.94
N GLU A 79 -12.22 -13.57 21.32
CA GLU A 79 -13.32 -13.65 20.37
C GLU A 79 -12.92 -14.38 19.09
N ALA A 80 -11.69 -14.15 18.61
CA ALA A 80 -11.16 -14.87 17.45
C ALA A 80 -11.08 -16.38 17.71
N ILE A 81 -10.58 -16.78 18.89
CA ILE A 81 -10.53 -18.19 19.29
C ILE A 81 -11.94 -18.78 19.35
N GLY A 82 -12.88 -18.10 19.99
CA GLY A 82 -14.26 -18.57 20.09
C GLY A 82 -14.93 -18.77 18.72
N TYR A 83 -14.65 -17.88 17.76
CA TYR A 83 -15.14 -18.03 16.40
C TYR A 83 -14.49 -19.21 15.66
N ILE A 84 -13.18 -19.40 15.80
CA ILE A 84 -12.49 -20.55 15.20
C ILE A 84 -13.05 -21.87 15.77
N GLU A 85 -13.30 -21.93 17.08
CA GLU A 85 -13.94 -23.09 17.72
C GLU A 85 -15.35 -23.35 17.17
N SER A 86 -16.16 -22.31 16.93
CA SER A 86 -17.49 -22.49 16.34
C SER A 86 -17.38 -23.03 14.92
N VAL A 87 -16.47 -22.50 14.10
CA VAL A 87 -16.24 -22.99 12.73
C VAL A 87 -15.78 -24.46 12.73
N ALA A 88 -14.88 -24.85 13.62
CA ALA A 88 -14.41 -26.23 13.73
C ALA A 88 -15.54 -27.20 14.16
N ARG A 89 -16.40 -26.76 15.09
CA ARG A 89 -17.57 -27.54 15.53
C ARG A 89 -18.60 -27.70 14.41
N ASP A 90 -18.93 -26.61 13.73
CA ASP A 90 -19.98 -26.58 12.69
C ASP A 90 -19.57 -27.34 11.43
N SER A 91 -18.26 -27.44 11.17
CA SER A 91 -17.71 -28.21 10.04
C SER A 91 -17.53 -29.71 10.35
N GLU A 92 -17.88 -30.17 11.55
CA GLU A 92 -17.61 -31.53 12.06
C GLU A 92 -16.15 -31.97 11.85
N ALA A 93 -15.23 -31.01 11.81
CA ALA A 93 -13.84 -31.27 11.44
C ALA A 93 -13.17 -32.13 12.51
N THR A 94 -12.85 -33.38 12.17
CA THR A 94 -12.16 -34.31 13.08
C THR A 94 -10.64 -34.14 13.06
N ASN A 95 -10.09 -33.44 12.07
CA ASN A 95 -8.67 -33.27 11.85
C ASN A 95 -8.32 -31.81 11.55
N ILE A 96 -7.35 -31.27 12.29
CA ILE A 96 -6.75 -29.96 12.03
C ILE A 96 -5.38 -30.20 11.41
N VAL A 97 -5.14 -29.63 10.23
CA VAL A 97 -3.84 -29.71 9.54
C VAL A 97 -3.27 -28.30 9.46
N ARG A 98 -2.08 -28.11 10.04
CA ARG A 98 -1.34 -26.85 9.89
C ARG A 98 -0.62 -26.87 8.54
N SER A 99 -0.87 -25.86 7.71
CA SER A 99 -0.12 -25.68 6.47
C SER A 99 1.35 -25.37 6.80
N ALA A 100 2.29 -26.11 6.23
CA ALA A 100 3.73 -25.85 6.33
C ALA A 100 4.21 -24.87 5.25
N GLN A 101 3.34 -23.96 4.81
CA GLN A 101 3.74 -22.92 3.87
C GLN A 101 4.44 -21.80 4.61
N ASP A 102 5.67 -21.49 4.16
CA ASP A 102 6.56 -20.47 4.74
C ASP A 102 5.91 -19.08 4.90
N VAL A 103 4.85 -18.78 4.15
CA VAL A 103 4.11 -17.51 4.22
C VAL A 103 3.39 -17.29 5.56
N PHE A 104 3.19 -18.34 6.36
CA PHE A 104 2.50 -18.26 7.65
C PHE A 104 3.45 -18.26 8.88
N ASP A 105 4.77 -18.24 8.66
CA ASP A 105 5.79 -18.22 9.73
C ASP A 105 6.34 -16.80 10.03
N GLN A 106 5.66 -15.75 9.56
CA GLN A 106 6.03 -14.35 9.78
C GLN A 106 5.31 -13.71 10.98
#